data_AF-A0A835MCW4-F1
#
_entry.id   AF-A0A835MCW4-F1
#
_cell.length_a   1.000
_cell.length_b   1.000
_cell.length_c   1.000
_cell.angle_alpha   90.00
_cell.angle_beta   90.00
_cell.angle_gamma   90.00
#
_symmetry.space_group_name_H-M   'P 1'
#
loop_
_entity.id
_entity.type
_entity.pdbx_description
1 polymer ?
#
loop_
_entity_poly.entity_id
_entity_poly.type
_entity_poly.pdbx_seq_one_letter_code
_entity_poly.pdbx_strand_id
1 'polypeptide(L)'
;MSSSDPKTQEVLKPSSDDPESKEAIEPFTSTKTLEETDQTNSSMSENQEEEDDEEEGECGFCLFMKGGGCKDSFIAWEDCIKQAEEKKEDIVEKCFEVTSALKLCMEAHADYYEPILNAEKAAEQEAVKQLEKEKEEEAAAAVEKSESHEKEK
;
A
#
# COMPACT_ATOMS: atom_id res chain seq x y z
N MET A 1 -41.13 36.49 23.37
CA MET A 1 -40.90 36.52 24.83
C MET A 1 -40.12 35.27 25.19
N SER A 2 -38.99 35.50 25.87
CA SER A 2 -38.21 34.59 26.72
C SER A 2 -37.53 33.33 26.14
N SER A 3 -36.21 33.48 26.02
CA SER A 3 -35.13 32.49 26.07
C SER A 3 -35.16 31.56 27.28
N SER A 4 -34.45 30.42 27.19
CA SER A 4 -33.35 30.05 28.12
C SER A 4 -32.68 28.72 27.73
N ASP A 5 -31.40 28.78 27.38
CA ASP A 5 -30.35 27.73 27.51
C ASP A 5 -29.72 27.79 28.93
N PRO A 6 -28.55 27.17 29.21
CA PRO A 6 -28.25 25.76 29.50
C PRO A 6 -27.56 25.61 30.90
N LYS A 7 -27.11 24.41 31.33
CA LYS A 7 -26.21 24.32 32.49
C LYS A 7 -25.18 23.18 32.46
N THR A 8 -23.94 23.58 32.15
CA THR A 8 -22.66 22.97 32.56
C THR A 8 -22.48 23.03 34.08
N GLN A 9 -21.90 22.01 34.72
CA GLN A 9 -21.21 22.17 36.02
C GLN A 9 -19.95 21.29 36.10
N GLU A 10 -18.91 21.93 36.61
CA GLU A 10 -17.54 21.47 36.80
C GLU A 10 -17.24 21.32 38.32
N VAL A 11 -16.26 20.47 38.64
CA VAL A 11 -15.33 20.49 39.81
C VAL A 11 -15.82 20.04 41.20
N LEU A 12 -15.12 19.05 41.80
CA LEU A 12 -14.27 19.18 43.02
C LEU A 12 -13.63 17.82 43.42
N LYS A 13 -12.31 17.84 43.70
CA LYS A 13 -11.48 16.76 44.32
C LYS A 13 -11.69 16.68 45.86
N PRO A 14 -11.18 15.64 46.56
CA PRO A 14 -9.88 15.77 47.25
C PRO A 14 -8.95 14.53 47.31
N SER A 15 -7.65 14.82 47.48
CA SER A 15 -6.45 14.16 48.10
C SER A 15 -6.63 12.83 48.90
N SER A 16 -5.63 11.95 49.15
CA SER A 16 -4.17 12.05 49.34
C SER A 16 -3.49 10.66 49.26
N ASP A 17 -2.16 10.69 49.14
CA ASP A 17 -1.12 9.86 49.82
C ASP A 17 -0.07 9.23 48.89
N ASP A 18 1.08 9.91 48.86
CA ASP A 18 2.43 9.46 48.51
C ASP A 18 3.14 9.09 49.83
N PRO A 19 4.08 8.12 49.88
CA PRO A 19 5.48 8.55 49.97
C PRO A 19 6.49 7.68 49.21
N GLU A 20 7.24 8.31 48.31
CA GLU A 20 8.70 8.53 48.31
C GLU A 20 9.63 7.39 48.79
N SER A 21 10.55 6.94 47.92
CA SER A 21 12.01 7.06 48.20
C SER A 21 12.91 6.81 46.98
N LYS A 22 13.88 7.72 46.90
CA LYS A 22 15.03 7.98 46.00
C LYS A 22 16.08 6.87 45.77
N GLU A 23 16.76 7.03 44.62
CA GLU A 23 18.22 6.86 44.31
C GLU A 23 18.78 5.42 44.20
N ALA A 24 19.74 5.05 43.34
CA ALA A 24 20.80 5.75 42.61
C ALA A 24 21.30 4.95 41.37
N ILE A 25 22.12 5.61 40.56
CA ILE A 25 22.84 5.20 39.34
C ILE A 25 24.12 4.38 39.70
N GLU A 26 24.54 3.31 39.00
CA GLU A 26 25.53 3.24 37.88
C GLU A 26 26.06 1.77 37.73
N PRO A 27 26.77 1.40 36.63
CA PRO A 27 26.93 0.05 36.06
C PRO A 27 28.29 -0.61 36.34
N PHE A 28 28.43 -1.93 36.17
CA PHE A 28 29.65 -2.57 35.60
C PHE A 28 29.56 -4.12 35.55
N THR A 29 29.94 -4.66 34.38
CA THR A 29 30.69 -5.90 34.08
C THR A 29 30.63 -7.11 35.02
N SER A 30 30.42 -8.32 34.46
CA SER A 30 31.51 -9.27 34.14
C SER A 30 31.00 -10.70 33.90
N THR A 31 31.32 -11.21 32.71
CA THR A 31 31.73 -12.59 32.33
C THR A 31 31.29 -13.82 33.15
N LYS A 32 30.77 -14.86 32.47
CA LYS A 32 31.46 -16.16 32.16
C LYS A 32 30.48 -17.33 31.88
N THR A 33 30.37 -17.67 30.59
CA THR A 33 30.53 -18.98 29.91
C THR A 33 30.02 -20.33 30.48
N LEU A 34 29.51 -21.13 29.52
CA LEU A 34 29.57 -22.60 29.28
C LEU A 34 28.36 -23.50 29.65
N GLU A 35 27.65 -23.88 28.57
CA GLU A 35 27.31 -25.24 28.09
C GLU A 35 27.00 -26.37 29.09
N GLU A 36 25.86 -27.05 28.89
CA GLU A 36 25.86 -28.49 28.62
C GLU A 36 24.58 -28.94 27.86
N THR A 37 24.81 -29.46 26.66
CA THR A 37 23.97 -30.32 25.80
C THR A 37 23.89 -31.71 26.45
N ASP A 38 22.85 -32.55 26.36
CA ASP A 38 22.64 -33.42 25.19
C ASP A 38 21.56 -34.51 25.42
N GLN A 39 21.03 -34.98 24.29
CA GLN A 39 20.43 -36.30 24.00
C GLN A 39 19.02 -36.65 24.50
N THR A 40 18.10 -36.80 23.55
CA THR A 40 17.55 -38.13 23.22
C THR A 40 17.08 -38.20 21.77
N ASN A 41 17.59 -39.20 21.06
CA ASN A 41 17.37 -39.50 19.65
C ASN A 41 16.17 -40.47 19.49
N SER A 42 15.26 -40.21 18.56
CA SER A 42 14.36 -41.23 17.97
C SER A 42 13.82 -40.79 16.61
N SER A 43 14.58 -41.10 15.56
CA SER A 43 14.18 -41.89 14.39
C SER A 43 12.66 -42.06 14.11
N MET A 44 12.13 -41.42 13.06
CA MET A 44 11.61 -42.08 11.83
C MET A 44 10.72 -41.16 10.98
N SER A 45 10.82 -41.41 9.68
CA SER A 45 9.79 -41.24 8.63
C SER A 45 9.43 -39.85 8.12
N GLU A 46 9.89 -39.66 6.87
CA GLU A 46 9.06 -39.43 5.68
C GLU A 46 8.62 -38.00 5.35
N ASN A 47 9.28 -37.49 4.30
CA ASN A 47 8.68 -36.77 3.18
C ASN A 47 7.80 -35.57 3.58
N GLN A 48 8.46 -34.49 3.96
CA GLN A 48 7.98 -33.18 3.58
C GLN A 48 8.90 -32.70 2.46
N GLU A 49 8.33 -32.64 1.27
CA GLU A 49 8.69 -31.60 0.31
C GLU A 49 8.66 -30.31 1.13
N GLU A 50 9.85 -29.86 1.52
CA GLU A 50 10.04 -28.48 1.91
C GLU A 50 9.69 -27.71 0.64
N GLU A 51 8.42 -27.28 0.56
CA GLU A 51 8.07 -26.06 -0.13
C GLU A 51 9.18 -25.08 0.20
N ASP A 52 9.92 -24.73 -0.84
CA ASP A 52 10.76 -23.55 -0.87
C ASP A 52 9.83 -22.40 -0.49
N ASP A 53 9.69 -22.16 0.82
CA ASP A 53 9.19 -20.93 1.40
C ASP A 53 10.27 -19.90 1.05
N GLU A 54 10.32 -19.56 -0.24
CA GLU A 54 10.83 -18.30 -0.70
C GLU A 54 10.11 -17.30 0.18
N GLU A 55 10.83 -16.79 1.18
CA GLU A 55 10.42 -15.69 2.03
C GLU A 55 10.11 -14.53 1.09
N GLU A 56 8.90 -14.54 0.53
CA GLU A 56 8.39 -13.56 -0.40
C GLU A 56 8.07 -12.35 0.48
N GLY A 57 9.14 -11.64 0.84
CA GLY A 57 9.08 -10.47 1.69
C GLY A 57 7.99 -9.57 1.14
N GLU A 58 6.97 -9.33 1.96
CA GLU A 58 5.73 -8.71 1.48
C GLU A 58 6.06 -7.40 0.74
N CYS A 59 5.65 -7.32 -0.53
CA CYS A 59 5.90 -6.16 -1.38
C CYS A 59 5.53 -4.88 -0.63
N GLY A 60 6.45 -3.91 -0.55
CA GLY A 60 6.26 -2.68 0.24
C GLY A 60 5.00 -1.90 -0.15
N PHE A 61 4.58 -2.00 -1.42
CA PHE A 61 3.31 -1.46 -1.89
C PHE A 61 2.10 -2.22 -1.32
N CYS A 62 2.12 -3.56 -1.32
CA CYS A 62 1.06 -4.39 -0.73
C CYS A 62 0.91 -4.10 0.77
N LEU A 63 2.02 -3.98 1.50
CA LEU A 63 2.03 -3.58 2.91
C LEU A 63 1.38 -2.22 3.13
N PHE A 64 1.74 -1.22 2.31
CA PHE A 64 1.15 0.11 2.39
C PHE A 64 -0.35 0.07 2.09
N MET A 65 -0.76 -0.61 1.02
CA MET A 65 -2.17 -0.69 0.62
C MET A 65 -3.03 -1.37 1.69
N LYS A 66 -2.53 -2.46 2.28
CA LYS A 66 -3.19 -3.20 3.37
C LYS A 66 -3.13 -2.47 4.72
N GLY A 67 -2.27 -1.46 4.88
CA GLY A 67 -2.14 -0.64 6.08
C GLY A 67 -3.15 0.50 6.19
N GLY A 68 -3.84 0.85 5.11
CA GLY A 68 -4.78 1.96 5.07
C GLY A 68 -6.26 1.56 5.10
N GLY A 69 -7.15 2.56 5.02
CA GLY A 69 -8.61 2.38 5.09
C GLY A 69 -9.22 1.60 3.92
N CYS A 70 -8.47 1.39 2.84
CA CYS A 70 -8.92 0.69 1.64
C CYS A 70 -8.43 -0.75 1.54
N LYS A 71 -7.93 -1.33 2.63
CA LYS A 71 -7.43 -2.72 2.69
C LYS A 71 -8.38 -3.73 2.02
N ASP A 72 -9.66 -3.70 2.38
CA ASP A 72 -10.63 -4.69 1.85
C ASP A 72 -10.86 -4.53 0.34
N SER A 73 -10.88 -3.28 -0.14
CA SER A 73 -10.98 -3.00 -1.58
C SER A 73 -9.72 -3.46 -2.32
N PHE A 74 -8.55 -3.32 -1.69
CA PHE A 74 -7.29 -3.78 -2.25
C PHE A 74 -7.21 -5.30 -2.34
N ILE A 75 -7.62 -6.03 -1.31
CA ILE A 75 -7.66 -7.49 -1.33
C ILE A 75 -8.64 -7.98 -2.41
N ALA A 76 -9.82 -7.36 -2.53
CA ALA A 76 -10.77 -7.71 -3.59
C ALA A 76 -10.18 -7.49 -5.00
N TRP A 77 -9.35 -6.47 -5.16
CA TRP A 77 -8.63 -6.21 -6.40
C TRP A 77 -7.54 -7.26 -6.67
N GLU A 78 -6.71 -7.59 -5.67
CA GLU A 78 -5.71 -8.68 -5.78
C GLU A 78 -6.36 -10.02 -6.15
N ASP A 79 -7.49 -10.36 -5.52
CA ASP A 79 -8.25 -11.58 -5.82
C ASP A 79 -8.83 -11.56 -7.24
N CYS A 80 -9.27 -10.39 -7.73
CA CYS A 80 -9.74 -10.26 -9.10
C CYS A 80 -8.61 -10.50 -10.11
N ILE A 81 -7.42 -9.92 -9.86
CA ILE A 81 -6.24 -10.11 -10.71
C ILE A 81 -5.87 -11.60 -10.77
N LYS A 82 -5.74 -12.25 -9.61
CA LYS A 82 -5.41 -13.68 -9.53
C LYS A 82 -6.39 -14.51 -10.36
N GLN A 83 -7.70 -14.26 -10.21
CA GLN A 83 -8.71 -14.97 -11.00
C GLN A 83 -8.60 -14.71 -12.51
N ALA A 84 -8.29 -13.48 -12.91
CA ALA A 84 -8.10 -13.13 -14.31
C ALA A 84 -6.84 -13.81 -14.89
N GLU A 85 -5.74 -13.86 -14.14
CA GLU A 85 -4.50 -14.54 -14.52
C GLU A 85 -4.71 -16.05 -14.65
N GLU A 86 -5.35 -16.69 -13.68
CA GLU A 86 -5.69 -18.12 -13.69
C GLU A 86 -6.52 -18.50 -14.92
N LYS A 87 -7.47 -17.64 -15.30
CA LYS A 87 -8.37 -17.84 -16.45
C LYS A 87 -7.81 -17.30 -17.76
N LYS A 88 -6.67 -16.62 -17.74
CA LYS A 88 -6.06 -15.91 -18.88
C LYS A 88 -7.02 -14.91 -19.53
N GLU A 89 -7.80 -14.22 -18.70
CA GLU A 89 -8.69 -13.12 -19.09
C GLU A 89 -7.92 -11.80 -19.09
N ASP A 90 -8.43 -10.81 -19.84
CA ASP A 90 -7.87 -9.45 -19.79
C ASP A 90 -8.17 -8.83 -18.42
N ILE A 91 -7.11 -8.53 -17.64
CA ILE A 91 -7.22 -8.00 -16.28
C ILE A 91 -7.91 -6.62 -16.28
N VAL A 92 -7.61 -5.79 -17.28
CA VAL A 92 -8.15 -4.42 -17.35
C VAL A 92 -9.66 -4.49 -17.53
N GLU A 93 -10.15 -5.30 -18.46
CA GLU A 93 -11.57 -5.47 -18.70
C GLU A 93 -12.25 -6.18 -17.52
N LYS A 94 -11.65 -7.28 -17.03
CA LYS A 94 -12.27 -8.14 -16.01
C LYS A 94 -12.36 -7.48 -14.64
N CYS A 95 -11.36 -6.67 -14.29
CA CYS A 95 -11.20 -6.06 -12.97
C CYS A 95 -11.42 -4.55 -13.00
N PHE A 96 -11.93 -3.98 -14.10
CA PHE A 96 -12.19 -2.54 -14.23
C PHE A 96 -13.02 -1.97 -13.08
N GLU A 97 -14.15 -2.61 -12.76
CA GLU A 97 -15.06 -2.15 -11.72
C GLU A 97 -14.41 -2.19 -10.33
N VAL A 98 -13.67 -3.26 -10.03
CA VAL A 98 -12.98 -3.43 -8.75
C VAL A 98 -11.82 -2.45 -8.62
N THR A 99 -11.06 -2.24 -9.70
CA THR A 99 -9.99 -1.24 -9.77
C THR A 99 -10.54 0.18 -9.57
N SER A 100 -11.69 0.48 -10.19
CA SER A 100 -12.38 1.76 -10.02
C SER A 100 -12.86 1.96 -8.58
N ALA A 101 -13.41 0.92 -7.96
CA ALA A 101 -13.82 0.97 -6.56
C ALA A 101 -12.65 1.21 -5.61
N LEU A 102 -11.50 0.54 -5.86
CA LEU A 102 -10.27 0.76 -5.12
C LEU A 102 -9.78 2.21 -5.24
N LYS A 103 -9.71 2.75 -6.46
CA LYS A 103 -9.32 4.14 -6.71
C LYS A 103 -10.24 5.12 -5.98
N LEU A 104 -11.56 4.95 -6.08
CA LEU A 104 -12.53 5.82 -5.38
C LEU A 104 -12.36 5.76 -3.86
N CYS A 105 -12.07 4.58 -3.31
CA CYS A 105 -11.74 4.46 -1.90
C CYS A 105 -10.47 5.26 -1.56
N MET A 106 -9.40 5.10 -2.34
CA MET A 106 -8.14 5.81 -2.11
C MET A 106 -8.32 7.33 -2.18
N GLU A 107 -9.12 7.83 -3.13
CA GLU A 107 -9.48 9.26 -3.23
C GLU A 107 -10.26 9.76 -2.02
N ALA A 108 -11.18 8.94 -1.47
CA ALA A 108 -11.91 9.27 -0.24
C ALA A 108 -11.00 9.28 1.00
N HIS A 109 -9.88 8.54 0.95
CA HIS A 109 -8.85 8.43 1.98
C HIS A 109 -7.52 9.06 1.52
N ALA A 110 -7.60 10.19 0.80
CA ALA A 110 -6.44 10.81 0.17
C ALA A 110 -5.36 11.25 1.16
N ASP A 111 -5.69 11.47 2.44
CA ASP A 111 -4.70 11.81 3.48
C ASP A 111 -3.67 10.69 3.72
N TYR A 112 -4.10 9.43 3.56
CA TYR A 112 -3.20 8.27 3.62
C TYR A 112 -2.61 7.96 2.24
N TYR A 113 -3.42 7.95 1.18
CA TYR A 113 -3.02 7.46 -0.15
C TYR A 113 -2.41 8.54 -1.07
N GLU A 114 -2.18 9.76 -0.57
CA GLU A 114 -1.66 10.92 -1.32
C GLU A 114 -0.46 10.60 -2.24
N PRO A 115 0.58 9.86 -1.79
CA PRO A 115 1.74 9.60 -2.63
C PRO A 115 1.41 8.78 -3.88
N ILE A 116 0.48 7.83 -3.77
CA ILE A 116 0.07 6.98 -4.89
C ILE A 116 -0.82 7.77 -5.84
N LEU A 117 -1.79 8.52 -5.30
CA LEU A 117 -2.70 9.33 -6.12
C LEU A 117 -1.94 10.38 -6.95
N ASN A 118 -0.89 10.98 -6.38
CA ASN A 118 -0.02 11.89 -7.12
C ASN A 118 0.78 11.20 -8.22
N ALA A 119 1.33 10.01 -7.93
CA ALA A 119 2.06 9.23 -8.92
C ALA A 119 1.16 8.82 -10.08
N GLU A 120 -0.07 8.38 -9.78
CA GLU A 120 -1.08 8.03 -10.78
C GLU A 120 -1.41 9.23 -11.67
N LYS A 121 -1.70 10.39 -11.07
CA LYS A 121 -2.00 11.62 -11.82
C LYS A 121 -0.82 12.07 -12.69
N ALA A 122 0.41 11.96 -12.20
CA ALA A 122 1.59 12.30 -12.98
C ALA A 122 1.76 11.36 -14.18
N ALA A 123 1.55 10.06 -13.98
CA ALA A 123 1.59 9.07 -15.04
C ALA A 123 0.49 9.30 -16.11
N GLU A 124 -0.74 9.63 -15.68
CA GLU A 124 -1.84 9.98 -16.59
C GLU A 124 -1.49 11.20 -17.44
N GLN A 125 -0.97 12.27 -16.83
CA GLN A 125 -0.56 13.48 -17.54
C GLN A 125 0.57 13.22 -18.54
N GLU A 126 1.53 12.37 -18.17
CA GLU A 126 2.60 11.98 -19.08
C GLU A 126 2.06 11.19 -20.27
N ALA A 127 1.18 10.21 -20.03
CA ALA A 127 0.56 9.42 -21.10
C ALA A 127 -0.23 10.31 -22.07
N VAL A 128 -1.03 11.25 -21.56
CA VAL A 128 -1.77 12.21 -22.40
C VAL A 128 -0.82 13.04 -23.26
N LYS A 129 0.27 13.56 -22.67
CA LYS A 129 1.26 14.35 -23.40
C LYS A 129 1.96 13.53 -24.50
N GLN A 130 2.25 12.26 -24.25
CA GLN A 130 2.84 11.36 -25.26
C GLN A 130 1.86 11.15 -26.42
N LEU A 131 0.60 10.85 -26.14
CA LEU A 131 -0.45 10.68 -27.16
C LEU A 131 -0.67 11.96 -27.99
N GLU A 132 -0.65 13.13 -27.37
CA GLU A 132 -0.75 14.41 -28.07
C GLU A 132 0.43 14.63 -29.03
N LYS A 133 1.65 14.36 -28.56
CA LYS A 133 2.85 14.48 -29.37
C LYS A 133 2.84 13.51 -30.56
N GLU A 134 2.47 12.26 -30.34
CA GLU A 134 2.34 11.25 -31.41
C GLU A 134 1.33 11.70 -32.47
N LYS A 135 0.20 12.26 -32.05
CA LYS A 135 -0.82 12.79 -32.95
C LYS A 135 -0.33 14.00 -33.76
N GLU A 136 0.45 14.90 -33.15
CA GLU A 136 1.06 16.04 -33.85
C GLU A 136 2.10 15.58 -34.88
N GLU A 137 2.94 14.60 -34.53
CA GLU A 137 3.93 14.01 -35.43
C GLU A 137 3.25 13.27 -36.60
N GLU A 138 2.18 12.50 -36.35
CA GLU A 138 1.40 11.84 -37.40
C GLU A 138 0.75 12.86 -38.35
N ALA A 139 0.18 13.95 -37.80
CA ALA A 139 -0.42 15.01 -38.60
C ALA A 139 0.62 15.73 -39.47
N ALA A 140 1.81 16.03 -38.92
CA ALA A 140 2.90 16.64 -39.68
C ALA A 140 3.41 15.71 -40.81
N ALA A 141 3.57 14.41 -40.53
CA ALA A 141 3.97 13.43 -41.53
C ALA A 141 2.95 13.25 -42.66
N ALA A 142 1.65 13.37 -42.36
CA ALA A 142 0.59 13.31 -43.35
C ALA A 142 0.60 14.53 -44.31
N VAL A 143 0.93 15.72 -43.80
CA VAL A 143 1.05 16.95 -44.61
C VAL A 143 2.24 16.86 -45.56
N GLU A 144 3.42 16.48 -45.07
CA GLU A 144 4.65 16.30 -45.87
C GLU A 144 4.46 15.28 -47.01
N LYS A 145 3.73 14.19 -46.76
CA LYS A 145 3.43 13.17 -47.76
C LYS A 145 2.45 13.65 -48.84
N SER A 146 1.55 14.57 -48.50
CA SER A 146 0.61 15.17 -49.45
C SER A 146 1.26 16.22 -50.36
N GLU A 147 2.20 17.02 -49.84
CA GLU A 147 2.94 18.01 -50.64
C GLU A 147 3.94 17.37 -51.61
N SER A 148 4.53 16.22 -51.26
CA SER A 148 5.45 15.50 -52.15
C SER A 148 4.72 14.85 -53.34
N HIS A 149 3.47 14.42 -53.17
CA HIS A 149 2.67 13.82 -54.25
C HIS A 149 2.09 14.86 -55.24
N GLU A 150 1.95 16.13 -54.84
CA GLU A 150 1.47 17.21 -55.71
C GLU A 150 2.60 17.79 -56.60
N LYS A 151 3.87 17.64 -56.19
CA LYS A 151 5.03 18.20 -56.91
C LYS A 151 5.59 17.30 -58.01
N GLU A 152 5.13 16.05 -58.11
CA GLU A 152 5.59 15.05 -59.09
C GLU A 152 4.63 14.86 -60.28
N LYS A 153 3.55 15.64 -60.38
CA LYS A 153 2.56 15.61 -61.48
C LYS A 153 2.59 16.88 -62.32
#